data_AF-A0A1I7Y108-F1
#
_entry.id   AF-A0A1I7Y108-F1
#
_cell.length_a   1.000
_cell.length_b   1.000
_cell.length_c   1.000
_cell.angle_alpha   90.00
_cell.angle_beta   90.00
_cell.angle_gamma   90.00
#
_symmetry.space_group_name_H-M   'P 1'
#
loop_
_entity.id
_entity.type
_entity.pdbx_description
1 polymer ?
#
loop_
_entity_poly.entity_id
_entity_poly.type
_entity_poly.pdbx_seq_one_letter_code
_entity_poly.pdbx_strand_id
1 'polypeptide(L)'
;MGPGLRSGQKVKIDVRSSLEKRKIKNVIGYLKGSDEPDKYVILGNHFDAWVYGSIDPNSGTAVLTEVAHAMVRTRRESGWRPRRTVMFCAWDAEEHGLVGSTEFVEEFADVLKERTVVYLNVDNIHSNQTLTVMFCAWDAEEHGLVGSTEFVEEFADVLKDRTVVYLNVDNIHSNQTL
;
A
#
# COMPACT_ATOMS: atom_id res chain seq x y z
N MET A 1 -25.96 -14.92 13.68
CA MET A 1 -26.59 -16.24 13.48
C MET A 1 -27.68 -16.06 12.44
N GLY A 2 -27.52 -16.62 11.23
CA GLY A 2 -28.44 -16.38 10.10
C GLY A 2 -29.89 -16.86 10.37
N PRO A 3 -30.84 -16.50 9.48
CA PRO A 3 -32.28 -16.59 9.73
C PRO A 3 -32.85 -18.01 9.95
N GLY A 4 -32.03 -19.07 9.84
CA GLY A 4 -32.43 -20.46 10.02
C GLY A 4 -31.95 -21.14 11.31
N LEU A 5 -31.12 -20.48 12.13
CA LEU A 5 -30.57 -21.09 13.35
C LEU A 5 -31.56 -20.98 14.52
N ARG A 6 -31.96 -22.14 15.05
CA ARG A 6 -32.84 -22.26 16.23
C ARG A 6 -32.02 -22.47 17.49
N SER A 7 -32.58 -22.06 18.64
CA SER A 7 -32.00 -22.33 19.95
C SER A 7 -31.75 -23.82 20.16
N GLY A 8 -30.57 -24.17 20.68
CA GLY A 8 -30.15 -25.56 20.95
C GLY A 8 -29.38 -26.27 19.83
N GLN A 9 -29.18 -25.63 18.67
CA GLN A 9 -28.35 -26.19 17.61
C GLN A 9 -26.86 -25.96 17.88
N LYS A 10 -26.03 -26.96 17.52
CA LYS A 10 -24.57 -26.89 17.59
C LYS A 10 -24.00 -26.76 16.19
N VAL A 11 -23.05 -25.85 16.01
CA VAL A 11 -22.26 -25.71 14.78
C VAL A 11 -20.89 -26.32 15.04
N LYS A 12 -20.39 -27.14 14.12
CA LYS A 12 -19.00 -27.60 14.10
C LYS A 12 -18.31 -26.96 12.90
N ILE A 13 -17.23 -26.24 13.17
CA ILE A 13 -16.34 -25.71 12.14
C ILE A 13 -15.04 -26.51 12.24
N ASP A 14 -14.56 -27.04 11.11
CA ASP A 14 -13.27 -27.72 11.00
C ASP A 14 -12.42 -26.92 10.00
N VAL A 15 -11.35 -26.29 10.48
CA VAL A 15 -10.46 -25.45 9.68
C VAL A 15 -9.13 -26.18 9.52
N ARG A 16 -8.71 -26.39 8.26
CA ARG A 16 -7.50 -27.15 7.92
C ARG A 16 -6.55 -26.31 7.09
N SER A 17 -6.01 -25.26 7.70
CA SER A 17 -4.98 -24.40 7.11
C SER A 17 -3.58 -24.83 7.56
N SER A 18 -2.58 -24.61 6.73
CA SER A 18 -1.17 -24.89 7.03
C SER A 18 -0.31 -23.65 6.80
N LEU A 19 0.72 -23.50 7.61
CA LEU A 19 1.74 -22.46 7.44
C LEU A 19 2.80 -22.94 6.46
N GLU A 20 3.11 -22.13 5.45
CA GLU A 20 4.13 -22.40 4.45
C GLU A 20 5.05 -21.20 4.28
N LYS A 21 6.36 -21.46 4.17
CA LYS A 21 7.31 -20.42 3.78
C LYS A 21 7.31 -20.28 2.26
N ARG A 22 7.09 -19.07 1.77
CA ARG A 22 7.12 -18.75 0.33
C ARG A 22 8.05 -17.57 0.08
N LYS A 23 8.58 -17.51 -1.14
CA LYS A 23 9.40 -16.39 -1.59
C LYS A 23 8.50 -15.36 -2.26
N ILE A 24 8.55 -14.13 -1.76
CA ILE A 24 7.86 -12.97 -2.31
C ILE A 24 8.83 -12.12 -3.15
N LYS A 25 8.31 -11.23 -4.00
CA LYS A 25 9.12 -10.36 -4.86
C LYS A 25 8.49 -8.97 -5.01
N ASN A 26 9.07 -8.00 -4.32
CA ASN A 26 8.81 -6.59 -4.61
C ASN A 26 9.48 -6.16 -5.91
N VAL A 27 8.83 -5.27 -6.66
CA VAL A 27 9.39 -4.64 -7.86
C VAL A 27 9.49 -3.14 -7.63
N ILE A 28 10.72 -2.61 -7.67
CA ILE A 28 10.99 -1.20 -7.39
C ILE A 28 11.66 -0.58 -8.61
N GLY A 29 11.01 0.43 -9.20
CA GLY A 29 11.56 1.28 -10.26
C GLY A 29 11.68 2.71 -9.79
N TYR A 30 12.60 3.49 -10.34
CA TYR A 30 12.72 4.91 -9.96
C TYR A 30 13.12 5.82 -11.12
N LEU A 31 12.58 7.04 -11.08
CA LEU A 31 12.93 8.15 -11.95
C LEU A 31 13.80 9.15 -11.18
N LYS A 32 15.12 9.09 -11.38
CA LYS A 32 16.09 9.91 -10.63
C LYS A 32 15.84 11.42 -10.81
N GLY A 33 15.72 12.11 -9.69
CA GLY A 33 15.51 13.56 -9.64
C GLY A 33 16.69 14.38 -10.19
N SER A 34 16.45 15.63 -10.56
CA SER A 34 17.48 16.55 -11.06
C SER A 34 18.26 17.27 -9.96
N ASP A 35 17.56 17.82 -8.96
CA ASP A 35 18.16 18.75 -7.99
C ASP A 35 18.35 18.11 -6.62
N GLU A 36 17.36 17.33 -6.17
CA GLU A 36 17.34 16.61 -4.89
C GLU A 36 17.19 15.09 -5.15
N PRO A 37 18.16 14.44 -5.84
CA PRO A 37 18.05 13.04 -6.25
C PRO A 37 18.02 12.05 -5.08
N ASP A 38 18.46 12.48 -3.91
CA ASP A 38 18.44 11.74 -2.66
C ASP A 38 17.09 11.82 -1.93
N LYS A 39 16.15 12.68 -2.35
CA LYS A 39 14.82 12.76 -1.75
C LYS A 39 13.80 11.95 -2.55
N TYR A 40 12.94 11.21 -1.85
CA TYR A 40 12.03 10.22 -2.44
C TYR A 40 10.56 10.63 -2.31
N VAL A 41 9.86 10.64 -3.45
CA VAL A 41 8.41 10.60 -3.54
C VAL A 41 8.05 9.18 -3.94
N ILE A 42 7.43 8.43 -3.05
CA ILE A 42 7.12 7.01 -3.29
C ILE A 42 5.66 6.89 -3.71
N LEU A 43 5.41 6.16 -4.80
CA LEU A 43 4.09 5.72 -5.23
C LEU A 43 4.07 4.19 -5.13
N GLY A 44 3.26 3.68 -4.20
CA GLY A 44 3.16 2.27 -3.84
C GLY A 44 1.79 1.68 -4.14
N ASN A 45 1.78 0.39 -4.48
CA ASN A 45 0.59 -0.44 -4.66
C ASN A 45 1.04 -1.90 -4.51
N HIS A 46 0.21 -2.79 -3.95
CA HIS A 46 0.50 -4.22 -4.02
C HIS A 46 -0.05 -4.84 -5.31
N PHE A 47 0.47 -6.01 -5.70
CA PHE A 47 0.04 -6.68 -6.91
C PHE A 47 -0.41 -8.13 -6.70
N ASP A 48 -0.20 -8.70 -5.51
CA ASP A 48 -0.77 -9.98 -5.12
C ASP A 48 -2.26 -9.85 -4.79
N ALA A 49 -3.03 -10.90 -5.03
CA ALA A 49 -4.47 -10.93 -4.77
C ALA A 49 -4.92 -12.32 -4.33
N TRP A 50 -6.00 -12.41 -3.56
CA TRP A 50 -6.59 -13.71 -3.21
C TRP A 50 -7.07 -14.53 -4.41
N VAL A 51 -7.62 -13.87 -5.43
CA VAL A 51 -8.17 -14.51 -6.64
C VAL A 51 -7.79 -13.70 -7.89
N TYR A 52 -8.76 -13.04 -8.54
CA TYR A 52 -8.51 -12.24 -9.74
C TYR A 52 -8.04 -10.82 -9.42
N GLY A 53 -8.49 -10.30 -8.29
CA GLY A 53 -8.07 -9.01 -7.77
C GLY A 53 -8.28 -7.81 -8.70
N SER A 54 -9.40 -7.77 -9.42
CA SER A 54 -9.63 -6.72 -10.43
C SER A 54 -9.67 -5.30 -9.85
N ILE A 55 -10.17 -5.16 -8.63
CA ILE A 55 -10.14 -3.91 -7.88
C ILE A 55 -8.95 -3.95 -6.93
N ASP A 56 -8.98 -4.93 -6.03
CA ASP A 56 -7.95 -5.24 -5.03
C ASP A 56 -6.96 -6.28 -5.57
N PRO A 57 -5.78 -5.89 -6.08
CA PRO A 57 -5.27 -4.52 -6.22
C PRO A 57 -5.02 -4.08 -7.66
N ASN A 58 -5.46 -4.87 -8.66
CA ASN A 58 -5.05 -4.65 -10.05
C ASN A 58 -5.56 -3.33 -10.66
N SER A 59 -6.56 -2.70 -10.04
CA SER A 59 -6.97 -1.34 -10.40
C SER A 59 -5.85 -0.33 -10.07
N GLY A 60 -5.22 -0.47 -8.91
CA GLY A 60 -4.04 0.24 -8.48
C GLY A 60 -2.81 -0.09 -9.32
N THR A 61 -2.58 -1.37 -9.61
CA THR A 61 -1.46 -1.83 -10.46
C THR A 61 -1.51 -1.16 -11.84
N ALA A 62 -2.70 -1.04 -12.43
CA ALA A 62 -2.91 -0.35 -13.70
C ALA A 62 -2.54 1.14 -13.61
N VAL A 63 -2.96 1.82 -12.54
CA VAL A 63 -2.64 3.24 -12.30
C VAL A 63 -1.14 3.43 -12.07
N LEU A 64 -0.52 2.64 -11.18
CA LEU A 64 0.92 2.69 -10.90
C LEU A 64 1.73 2.56 -12.20
N THR A 65 1.39 1.58 -13.02
CA THR A 65 2.10 1.29 -14.27
C THR A 65 1.93 2.42 -15.29
N GLU A 66 0.72 2.96 -15.47
CA GLU A 66 0.51 4.05 -16.44
C GLU A 66 1.09 5.38 -15.97
N VAL A 67 1.09 5.69 -14.67
CA VAL A 67 1.80 6.87 -14.16
C VAL A 67 3.30 6.74 -14.42
N ALA A 68 3.90 5.57 -14.12
CA ALA A 68 5.30 5.33 -14.41
C ALA A 68 5.62 5.47 -15.91
N HIS A 69 4.77 4.88 -16.76
CA HIS A 69 4.90 4.97 -18.21
C HIS A 69 4.81 6.41 -18.71
N ALA A 70 3.79 7.17 -18.29
CA ALA A 70 3.60 8.56 -18.67
C ALA A 70 4.80 9.43 -18.26
N MET A 71 5.31 9.29 -17.03
CA MET A 71 6.45 10.06 -16.56
C MET A 71 7.74 9.75 -17.33
N VAL A 72 7.99 8.47 -17.63
CA VAL A 72 9.14 8.07 -18.45
C VAL A 72 9.02 8.60 -19.87
N ARG A 73 7.82 8.56 -20.45
CA ARG A 73 7.54 9.12 -21.77
C ARG A 73 7.79 10.64 -21.79
N THR A 74 7.24 11.38 -20.84
CA THR A 74 7.47 12.84 -20.71
C THR A 74 8.95 13.17 -20.61
N ARG A 75 9.72 12.41 -19.82
CA ARG A 75 11.18 12.58 -19.74
C ARG A 75 11.86 12.36 -21.10
N ARG A 76 11.47 11.32 -21.84
CA ARG A 76 12.07 11.00 -23.14
C ARG A 76 11.77 12.08 -24.19
N GLU A 77 10.55 12.60 -24.20
CA GLU A 77 10.09 13.55 -25.22
C GLU A 77 10.54 15.00 -24.95
N SER A 78 10.52 15.43 -23.69
CA SER A 78 10.80 16.84 -23.32
C SER A 78 12.14 17.06 -22.62
N GLY A 79 12.82 15.99 -22.20
CA GLY A 79 13.98 16.08 -21.30
C GLY A 79 13.63 16.45 -19.86
N TRP A 80 12.34 16.65 -19.55
CA TRP A 80 11.89 16.96 -18.19
C TRP A 80 12.32 15.88 -17.19
N ARG A 81 12.68 16.33 -15.99
CA ARG A 81 12.98 15.47 -14.86
C ARG A 81 12.29 16.03 -13.62
N PRO A 82 11.76 15.17 -12.74
CA PRO A 82 11.25 15.65 -11.46
C PRO A 82 12.41 16.22 -10.64
N ARG A 83 12.12 17.21 -9.79
CA ARG A 83 13.11 17.79 -8.87
C ARG A 83 13.70 16.74 -7.92
N ARG A 84 12.83 15.86 -7.40
CA ARG A 84 13.12 14.75 -6.49
C ARG A 84 13.00 13.40 -7.19
N THR A 85 13.62 12.37 -6.64
CA THR A 85 13.47 11.02 -7.19
C THR A 85 12.07 10.49 -6.92
N VAL A 86 11.40 10.00 -7.97
CA VAL A 86 10.10 9.34 -7.85
C VAL A 86 10.34 7.84 -7.87
N MET A 87 9.88 7.14 -6.85
CA MET A 87 9.95 5.68 -6.72
C MET A 87 8.57 5.08 -6.98
N PHE A 88 8.54 4.04 -7.78
CA PHE A 88 7.36 3.23 -8.07
C PHE A 88 7.60 1.86 -7.44
N CYS A 89 6.75 1.50 -6.48
CA CYS A 89 6.91 0.30 -5.69
C CYS A 89 5.68 -0.60 -5.87
N ALA A 90 5.89 -1.78 -6.44
CA ALA A 90 4.89 -2.83 -6.52
C ALA A 90 5.22 -3.89 -5.45
N TRP A 91 4.35 -4.00 -4.44
CA TRP A 91 4.53 -4.87 -3.27
C TRP A 91 3.89 -6.25 -3.48
N ASP A 92 4.54 -7.28 -2.95
CA ASP A 92 4.01 -8.65 -2.95
C ASP A 92 3.63 -9.04 -1.50
N ALA A 93 2.73 -10.02 -1.37
CA ALA A 93 2.21 -10.51 -0.09
C ALA A 93 1.59 -9.44 0.84
N GLU A 94 0.90 -8.44 0.29
CA GLU A 94 0.09 -7.51 1.09
C GLU A 94 -1.08 -8.24 1.76
N GLU A 95 -1.74 -9.13 1.01
CA GLU A 95 -2.95 -9.85 1.45
C GLU A 95 -2.66 -10.79 2.62
N HIS A 96 -1.38 -11.07 2.85
CA HIS A 96 -0.86 -11.87 3.94
C HIS A 96 -0.34 -11.05 5.13
N GLY A 97 -0.59 -9.74 5.15
CA GLY A 97 -0.25 -8.83 6.25
C GLY A 97 0.87 -7.84 5.90
N LEU A 98 0.76 -7.16 4.76
CA LEU A 98 1.70 -6.08 4.33
C LEU A 98 3.17 -6.53 4.18
N VAL A 99 3.42 -7.83 4.04
CA VAL A 99 4.76 -8.43 4.23
C VAL A 99 5.79 -7.79 3.31
N GLY A 100 5.49 -7.62 2.03
CA GLY A 100 6.44 -7.03 1.07
C GLY A 100 6.82 -5.60 1.40
N SER A 101 5.86 -4.75 1.75
CA SER A 101 6.15 -3.36 2.09
C SER A 101 6.84 -3.23 3.45
N THR A 102 6.46 -4.02 4.46
CA THR A 102 7.07 -4.00 5.79
C THR A 102 8.54 -4.39 5.74
N GLU A 103 8.88 -5.52 5.11
CA GLU A 103 10.27 -5.98 5.01
C GLU A 103 11.15 -4.97 4.25
N PHE A 104 10.59 -4.26 3.27
CA PHE A 104 11.30 -3.17 2.59
C PHE A 104 11.58 -1.98 3.53
N VAL A 105 10.61 -1.63 4.39
CA VAL A 105 10.77 -0.55 5.37
C VAL A 105 11.81 -0.93 6.41
N GLU A 106 11.72 -2.14 6.97
CA GLU A 106 12.67 -2.68 7.93
C GLU A 106 14.10 -2.66 7.36
N GLU A 107 14.29 -3.13 6.11
CA GLU A 107 15.61 -3.17 5.47
C GLU A 107 16.21 -1.78 5.24
N PHE A 108 15.38 -0.77 4.93
CA PHE A 108 15.84 0.57 4.53
C PHE A 108 15.43 1.69 5.50
N ALA A 109 15.10 1.37 6.74
CA ALA A 109 14.49 2.29 7.71
C ALA A 109 15.24 3.62 7.84
N ASP A 110 16.56 3.58 8.08
CA ASP A 110 17.40 4.77 8.24
C ASP A 110 17.37 5.69 7.00
N VAL A 111 17.45 5.07 5.82
CA VAL A 111 17.46 5.78 4.54
C VAL A 111 16.10 6.42 4.29
N LEU A 112 15.01 5.66 4.46
CA LEU A 112 13.65 6.14 4.25
C LEU A 112 13.29 7.25 5.24
N LYS A 113 13.72 7.15 6.51
CA LYS A 113 13.53 8.18 7.54
C LYS A 113 14.14 9.52 7.15
N GLU A 114 15.33 9.50 6.55
CA GLU A 114 16.03 10.73 6.16
C GLU A 114 15.54 11.31 4.82
N ARG A 115 15.15 10.43 3.90
CA ARG A 115 15.04 10.76 2.47
C ARG A 115 13.62 10.77 1.93
N THR A 116 12.69 10.04 2.54
CA THR A 116 11.30 10.01 2.08
C THR A 116 10.61 11.33 2.40
N VAL A 117 10.01 11.91 1.37
CA VAL A 117 9.20 13.14 1.48
C VAL A 117 7.74 12.78 1.64
N VAL A 118 7.26 11.80 0.88
CA VAL A 118 5.87 11.34 0.91
C VAL A 118 5.77 9.91 0.38
N TYR A 119 4.82 9.15 0.93
CA TYR A 119 4.38 7.85 0.42
C TYR A 119 2.92 7.94 -0.02
N LEU A 120 2.68 7.65 -1.29
CA LEU A 120 1.37 7.67 -1.93
C LEU A 120 0.94 6.23 -2.18
N ASN A 121 -0.16 5.80 -1.59
CA ASN A 121 -0.74 4.47 -1.80
C ASN A 121 -1.84 4.55 -2.86
N VAL A 122 -1.76 3.70 -3.88
CA VAL A 122 -2.78 3.57 -4.93
C VAL A 122 -3.23 2.13 -5.06
N ASP A 123 -3.89 1.63 -4.03
CA ASP A 123 -4.27 0.24 -3.90
C ASP A 123 -5.63 -0.05 -4.58
N ASN A 124 -6.73 0.39 -3.98
CA ASN A 124 -8.06 0.14 -4.52
C ASN A 124 -8.71 1.35 -5.18
N ILE A 125 -8.58 1.46 -6.51
CA ILE A 125 -9.18 2.55 -7.28
C ILE A 125 -10.62 2.23 -7.67
N HIS A 126 -11.57 2.86 -7.00
CA HIS A 126 -13.00 2.69 -7.26
C HIS A 126 -13.63 3.89 -8.01
N SER A 127 -14.33 3.63 -9.12
CA SER A 127 -15.27 4.57 -9.76
C SER A 127 -14.70 6.01 -9.99
N ASN A 128 -15.53 7.05 -9.86
CA ASN A 128 -15.18 8.46 -10.10
C ASN A 128 -14.43 9.15 -8.93
N GLN A 129 -13.78 8.38 -8.07
CA GLN A 129 -13.12 8.95 -6.89
C GLN A 129 -12.01 9.90 -7.31
N THR A 130 -12.07 11.11 -6.76
CA THR A 130 -10.94 12.05 -6.77
C THR A 130 -10.03 11.70 -5.60
N LEU A 131 -8.73 11.90 -5.77
CA LEU A 131 -7.70 11.72 -4.73
C LEU A 131 -8.23 12.15 -3.35
N THR A 132 -8.40 11.18 -2.46
CA THR A 132 -8.74 11.45 -1.06
C THR A 132 -7.45 11.70 -0.30
N VAL A 133 -7.27 12.92 0.18
CA VAL A 133 -6.16 13.26 1.06
C VAL A 133 -6.56 12.98 2.50
N MET A 134 -6.18 11.82 3.00
CA MET A 134 -6.25 11.54 4.44
C MET A 134 -4.94 11.98 5.08
N PHE A 135 -4.99 13.00 5.92
CA PHE A 135 -3.89 13.31 6.82
C PHE A 135 -3.94 12.29 7.95
N CYS A 136 -3.20 11.19 7.82
CA CYS A 136 -3.00 10.25 8.91
C CYS A 136 -1.93 10.83 9.86
N ALA A 137 -2.33 11.78 10.71
CA ALA A 137 -1.70 11.95 12.01
C ALA A 137 -2.55 11.11 12.97
N TRP A 138 -2.29 9.81 13.08
CA TRP A 138 -3.22 8.90 13.75
C TRP A 138 -2.61 8.14 14.94
N ASP A 139 -3.41 8.13 16.01
CA ASP A 139 -3.24 7.48 17.30
C ASP A 139 -3.88 6.08 17.20
N ALA A 140 -3.06 5.03 17.16
CA ALA A 140 -3.40 3.69 16.69
C ALA A 140 -4.48 2.91 17.51
N GLU A 141 -4.93 3.42 18.65
CA GLU A 141 -5.83 2.68 19.55
C GLU A 141 -7.30 2.61 19.11
N GLU A 142 -7.81 3.50 18.25
CA GLU A 142 -9.27 3.65 18.07
C GLU A 142 -9.92 2.77 16.98
N HIS A 143 -9.15 2.10 16.10
CA HIS A 143 -9.72 1.50 14.86
C HIS A 143 -9.44 0.01 14.61
N GLY A 144 -8.75 -0.70 15.50
CA GLY A 144 -8.81 -2.18 15.54
C GLY A 144 -8.34 -2.93 14.29
N LEU A 145 -7.48 -2.34 13.45
CA LEU A 145 -6.88 -3.00 12.30
C LEU A 145 -5.61 -3.75 12.72
N VAL A 146 -5.73 -5.05 12.95
CA VAL A 146 -4.68 -5.89 13.57
C VAL A 146 -3.54 -6.26 12.59
N GLY A 147 -3.67 -5.94 11.30
CA GLY A 147 -2.62 -6.19 10.28
C GLY A 147 -1.92 -4.94 9.75
N SER A 148 -2.61 -3.79 9.75
CA SER A 148 -2.01 -2.51 9.33
C SER A 148 -1.23 -1.83 10.46
N THR A 149 -1.35 -2.31 11.70
CA THR A 149 -0.75 -1.68 12.88
C THR A 149 0.77 -1.79 12.87
N GLU A 150 1.38 -2.93 12.55
CA GLU A 150 2.86 -3.06 12.54
C GLU A 150 3.51 -2.22 11.41
N PHE A 151 3.04 -2.32 10.17
CA PHE A 151 3.57 -1.49 9.07
C PHE A 151 3.33 0.01 9.30
N VAL A 152 2.12 0.39 9.75
CA VAL A 152 1.82 1.80 9.99
C VAL A 152 2.54 2.32 11.22
N GLU A 153 2.76 1.53 12.28
CA GLU A 153 3.56 1.94 13.44
C GLU A 153 5.05 2.08 13.09
N GLU A 154 5.61 1.13 12.36
CA GLU A 154 7.02 1.15 11.96
C GLU A 154 7.29 2.24 10.93
N PHE A 155 6.41 2.38 9.92
CA PHE A 155 6.49 3.47 8.96
C PHE A 155 6.15 4.82 9.61
N ALA A 156 5.19 4.89 10.55
CA ALA A 156 4.95 6.12 11.31
C ALA A 156 6.14 6.49 12.21
N ASP A 157 6.82 5.55 12.87
CA ASP A 157 8.04 5.81 13.65
C ASP A 157 9.21 6.30 12.76
N VAL A 158 9.27 5.80 11.52
CA VAL A 158 10.16 6.28 10.48
C VAL A 158 9.79 7.72 10.07
N LEU A 159 8.53 8.14 10.18
CA LEU A 159 8.00 9.37 9.56
C LEU A 159 7.45 10.42 10.55
N LYS A 160 7.47 10.14 11.87
CA LYS A 160 6.84 10.92 12.97
C LYS A 160 7.17 12.42 13.01
N ASP A 161 8.33 12.83 12.48
CA ASP A 161 8.82 14.21 12.52
C ASP A 161 8.68 14.99 11.20
N ARG A 162 8.00 14.44 10.19
CA ARG A 162 7.84 15.10 8.87
C ARG A 162 6.40 15.02 8.38
N THR A 163 6.00 16.01 7.58
CA THR A 163 4.71 16.01 6.85
C THR A 163 4.74 14.93 5.77
N VAL A 164 4.62 13.67 6.19
CA VAL A 164 4.49 12.54 5.28
C VAL A 164 3.01 12.26 5.16
N VAL A 165 2.48 12.61 4.00
CA VAL A 165 1.08 12.40 3.69
C VAL A 165 0.92 10.97 3.22
N TYR A 166 0.52 10.06 4.11
CA TYR A 166 0.04 8.74 3.72
C TYR A 166 -1.29 8.94 2.98
N LEU A 167 -1.21 8.98 1.64
CA LEU A 167 -2.39 9.08 0.81
C LEU A 167 -2.89 7.68 0.54
N ASN A 168 -3.95 7.26 1.23
CA ASN A 168 -4.65 6.05 0.84
C ASN A 168 -5.83 6.39 -0.07
N VAL A 169 -5.89 5.75 -1.23
CA VAL A 169 -7.07 5.74 -2.10
C VAL A 169 -8.00 4.56 -1.74
N ASP A 170 -7.79 3.91 -0.60
CA ASP A 170 -8.73 2.90 -0.11
C ASP A 170 -9.91 3.52 0.61
N ASN A 171 -11.10 3.05 0.25
CA ASN A 171 -12.26 3.16 1.13
C ASN A 171 -12.52 1.78 1.74
N ILE A 172 -11.95 1.51 2.91
CA ILE A 172 -12.39 0.36 3.74
C ILE A 172 -13.77 0.72 4.29
N HIS A 173 -14.81 0.52 3.49
CA HIS A 173 -16.15 0.34 4.04
C HIS A 173 -16.31 -1.12 4.40
N SER A 174 -15.97 -1.45 5.65
CA SER A 174 -16.49 -2.63 6.34
C SER A 174 -18.01 -2.48 6.50
N ASN A 175 -18.77 -2.76 5.43
CA ASN A 175 -20.19 -3.08 5.48
C ASN A 175 -20.68 -3.50 4.08
N GLN A 176 -20.30 -4.71 3.67
CA GLN A 176 -21.14 -5.50 2.78
C GLN A 176 -21.62 -6.74 3.54
N THR A 177 -22.58 -6.50 4.44
CA THR A 177 -23.58 -7.50 4.80
C THR A 177 -24.61 -7.58 3.69
N LEU A 178 -24.68 -8.74 3.02
CA LEU A 178 -25.93 -9.31 2.52
C LEU A 178 -26.00 -10.77 2.99
#